data_AF-A0A7C5QEU5-F1
#
_entry.id   AF-A0A7C5QEU5-F1
#
_cell.length_a   1.000
_cell.length_b   1.000
_cell.length_c   1.000
_cell.angle_alpha   90.00
_cell.angle_beta   90.00
_cell.angle_gamma   90.00
#
_symmetry.space_group_name_H-M   'P 1'
#
loop_
_entity.id
_entity.type
_entity.pdbx_description
1 polymer ?
#
loop_
_entity_poly.entity_id
_entity_poly.type
_entity_poly.pdbx_seq_one_letter_code
_entity_poly.pdbx_strand_id
1 'polypeptide(L)'
;MIKNLATLFLLINFTLYHSNNASAQPDLSGTYVEGPQKVDVDIKTWGEDCGPKPKSYSSAGGKKVTVKVDGDNLIFSDGNSTKSCWSANPRIKRLSASKKGNKWVLICETPENDSRYEHGEYTITYTEEGLVFVNKSTYNWQLKESVCSATITIRKVYTRIEPKEEEKKEINQPGENILINDLKNLPEEKEGACKTQGAPVKISISPSVANVGPGEKICFDIHGVDEHGCRVPINANLTLSSPPGLTEPFLSGNCFVAGKNAALSEGTFRIIAKTENGMTATSRVRVNFGGVEDLIAVNLGSSNESAKDSGNTSVLRANPPPGFVVIQKEKGEKYKNLVRFLILLFAIFVIGCVIAISVTLIKVRKVRQKIKETLDKETLTYQKNIQEIQKAKSTKEELDTNITPAKEKVNDRKQTAAEDSGWMRCEICNREFEPGYLRCPYDGSELKRIGEADYKVSRGGLVCPVCRRGFRGSITVCPFDKVHLVPYSVFKEIVTDDNRAKKQTKVCPVCGEKYEEKELFCGKDGTKLEPVQ
;
A
#
# COMPACT_ATOMS: atom_id res chain seq x y z
N MET A 1 -78.72 -3.25 17.65
CA MET A 1 -77.57 -2.80 16.85
C MET A 1 -76.26 -2.90 17.67
N ILE A 2 -76.07 -4.01 18.41
CA ILE A 2 -74.89 -4.25 19.27
C ILE A 2 -74.60 -5.74 19.26
N LYS A 3 -73.85 -6.22 18.26
CA LYS A 3 -73.18 -7.53 18.23
C LYS A 3 -72.04 -7.37 17.23
N ASN A 4 -70.80 -7.24 17.73
CA ASN A 4 -69.53 -7.55 17.04
C ASN A 4 -68.35 -6.90 17.79
N LEU A 5 -68.10 -7.31 19.04
CA LEU A 5 -66.91 -6.86 19.79
C LEU A 5 -66.26 -7.97 20.63
N ALA A 6 -66.50 -9.24 20.29
CA ALA A 6 -66.04 -10.39 21.09
C ALA A 6 -65.11 -11.35 20.33
N THR A 7 -64.45 -10.88 19.27
CA THR A 7 -63.57 -11.71 18.41
C THR A 7 -62.17 -11.08 18.26
N LEU A 8 -61.59 -10.61 19.36
CA LEU A 8 -60.22 -10.05 19.36
C LEU A 8 -59.42 -10.38 20.63
N PHE A 9 -59.62 -11.56 21.24
CA PHE A 9 -58.87 -11.95 22.44
C PHE A 9 -58.33 -13.39 22.43
N LEU A 10 -58.21 -14.01 21.25
CA LEU A 10 -57.78 -15.41 21.12
C LEU A 10 -56.83 -15.63 19.94
N LEU A 11 -55.77 -14.82 19.87
CA LEU A 11 -54.50 -15.17 19.23
C LEU A 11 -53.47 -15.26 20.37
N ILE A 12 -53.53 -16.34 21.13
CA ILE A 12 -52.53 -17.42 21.08
C ILE A 12 -51.12 -16.85 21.30
N ASN A 13 -50.72 -16.92 22.56
CA ASN A 13 -49.35 -17.00 23.05
C ASN A 13 -48.56 -18.07 22.28
N PHE A 14 -48.13 -17.78 21.05
CA PHE A 14 -46.95 -18.42 20.48
C PHE A 14 -45.75 -17.65 21.01
N THR A 15 -45.41 -17.91 22.28
CA THR A 15 -44.07 -17.68 22.81
C THR A 15 -43.13 -18.54 21.96
N LEU A 16 -42.71 -17.97 20.83
CA LEU A 16 -41.56 -18.40 20.07
C LEU A 16 -40.37 -18.34 21.05
N TYR A 17 -40.08 -19.48 21.68
CA TYR A 17 -38.74 -19.81 22.13
C TYR A 17 -37.83 -19.79 20.89
N HIS A 18 -37.44 -18.59 20.46
CA HIS A 18 -36.23 -18.41 19.68
C HIS A 18 -35.12 -18.78 20.65
N SER A 19 -34.73 -20.05 20.62
CA SER A 19 -33.42 -20.47 21.09
C SER A 19 -32.43 -19.62 20.32
N ASN A 20 -32.01 -18.50 20.93
CA ASN A 20 -30.85 -17.74 20.52
C ASN A 20 -29.66 -18.67 20.74
N ASN A 21 -29.45 -19.57 19.78
CA ASN A 21 -28.14 -20.16 19.53
C ASN A 21 -27.27 -18.98 19.09
N ALA A 22 -26.82 -18.21 20.07
CA ALA A 22 -25.72 -17.28 19.92
C ALA A 22 -24.54 -18.14 19.52
N SER A 23 -24.39 -18.35 18.20
CA SER A 23 -23.23 -18.99 17.61
C SER A 23 -22.04 -18.19 18.12
N ALA A 24 -21.28 -18.80 19.04
CA ALA A 24 -20.13 -18.17 19.65
C ALA A 24 -19.23 -17.71 18.49
N GLN A 25 -19.02 -16.41 18.36
CA GLN A 25 -18.11 -15.93 17.33
C GLN A 25 -16.74 -16.54 17.58
N PRO A 26 -16.06 -17.03 16.52
CA PRO A 26 -14.71 -17.53 16.65
C PRO A 26 -13.83 -16.43 17.23
N ASP A 27 -12.93 -16.78 18.15
CA ASP A 27 -11.95 -15.84 18.67
C ASP A 27 -10.96 -15.48 17.54
N LEU A 28 -11.07 -14.23 17.07
CA LEU A 28 -10.23 -13.68 16.01
C LEU A 28 -8.92 -13.09 16.53
N SER A 29 -8.68 -13.17 17.84
CA SER A 29 -7.41 -12.73 18.42
C SER A 29 -6.30 -13.70 18.03
N GLY A 30 -5.12 -13.17 17.67
CA GLY A 30 -3.96 -14.00 17.37
C GLY A 30 -3.00 -13.37 16.38
N THR A 31 -1.99 -14.15 15.98
CA THR A 31 -1.01 -13.72 14.98
C THR A 31 -1.44 -14.19 13.59
N TYR A 32 -1.30 -13.30 12.62
CA TYR A 32 -1.61 -13.54 11.22
C TYR A 32 -0.38 -13.24 10.35
N VAL A 33 -0.23 -13.97 9.24
CA VAL A 33 0.68 -13.59 8.15
C VAL A 33 -0.13 -12.88 7.07
N GLU A 34 0.29 -11.68 6.71
CA GLU A 34 -0.22 -10.97 5.55
C GLU A 34 0.19 -11.71 4.26
N GLY A 35 -0.77 -12.06 3.42
CA GLY A 35 -0.55 -12.61 2.08
C GLY A 35 -0.15 -11.53 1.07
N PRO A 36 0.07 -11.89 -0.21
CA PRO A 36 0.37 -10.92 -1.25
C PRO A 36 -0.70 -9.83 -1.34
N GLN A 37 -0.27 -8.57 -1.46
CA GLN A 37 -1.17 -7.45 -1.69
C GLN A 37 -1.33 -7.24 -3.18
N LYS A 38 -2.57 -7.25 -3.67
CA LYS A 38 -2.89 -6.86 -5.04
C LYS A 38 -3.49 -5.47 -5.08
N VAL A 39 -2.95 -4.61 -5.94
CA VAL A 39 -3.43 -3.24 -6.18
C VAL A 39 -3.92 -3.15 -7.62
N ASP A 40 -5.21 -2.95 -7.79
CA ASP A 40 -5.85 -2.72 -9.08
C ASP A 40 -6.21 -1.23 -9.19
N VAL A 41 -5.72 -0.56 -10.24
CA VAL A 41 -5.92 0.88 -10.49
C VAL A 41 -6.79 1.06 -11.75
N ASP A 42 -7.87 1.81 -11.61
CA ASP A 42 -8.76 2.22 -12.70
C ASP A 42 -8.75 3.75 -12.83
N ILE A 43 -8.12 4.26 -13.89
CA ILE A 43 -7.94 5.70 -14.11
C ILE A 43 -9.09 6.23 -14.96
N LYS A 44 -9.83 7.21 -14.43
CA LYS A 44 -10.88 7.93 -15.17
C LYS A 44 -10.33 9.14 -15.92
N THR A 45 -9.51 9.95 -15.24
CA THR A 45 -8.90 11.16 -15.83
C THR A 45 -7.55 11.39 -15.17
N TRP A 46 -6.55 11.78 -15.95
CA TRP A 46 -5.21 12.04 -15.44
C TRP A 46 -4.53 13.10 -16.28
N GLY A 47 -4.57 14.34 -15.81
CA GLY A 47 -3.90 15.47 -16.45
C GLY A 47 -2.39 15.44 -16.27
N GLU A 48 -1.69 16.35 -16.94
CA GLU A 48 -0.23 16.43 -16.96
C GLU A 48 0.36 16.84 -15.59
N ASP A 49 -0.37 17.67 -14.83
CA ASP A 49 0.05 18.11 -13.49
C ASP A 49 -0.16 17.03 -12.39
N CYS A 50 -0.79 15.89 -12.73
CA CYS A 50 -1.08 14.83 -11.77
C CYS A 50 0.14 13.98 -11.39
N GLY A 51 1.27 14.18 -12.06
CA GLY A 51 2.45 13.34 -11.93
C GLY A 51 2.32 12.00 -12.67
N PRO A 52 3.18 11.01 -12.36
CA PRO A 52 3.13 9.69 -12.97
C PRO A 52 1.75 9.05 -12.85
N LYS A 53 1.32 8.35 -13.90
CA LYS A 53 0.06 7.59 -13.87
C LYS A 53 0.23 6.37 -12.97
N PRO A 54 -0.63 6.17 -11.96
CA PRO A 54 -0.56 5.00 -11.10
C PRO A 54 -0.83 3.74 -11.92
N LYS A 55 -0.07 2.69 -11.63
CA LYS A 55 -0.19 1.40 -12.30
C LYS A 55 -0.66 0.35 -11.31
N SER A 56 -1.45 -0.60 -11.78
CA SER A 56 -1.75 -1.82 -11.03
C SER A 56 -0.47 -2.60 -10.76
N TYR A 57 -0.33 -3.14 -9.56
CA TYR A 57 0.82 -3.97 -9.19
C TYR A 57 0.45 -4.99 -8.11
N SER A 58 1.38 -5.89 -7.83
CA SER A 58 1.29 -6.83 -6.71
C SER A 58 2.58 -6.74 -5.90
N SER A 59 2.47 -6.74 -4.57
CA SER A 59 3.62 -6.82 -3.67
C SER A 59 3.58 -8.11 -2.87
N ALA A 60 4.77 -8.59 -2.50
CA ALA A 60 4.90 -9.75 -1.64
C ALA A 60 4.28 -9.46 -0.26
N GLY A 61 3.65 -10.47 0.32
CA GLY A 61 3.25 -10.48 1.73
C GLY A 61 4.39 -10.96 2.63
N GLY A 62 4.02 -11.54 3.76
CA GLY A 62 4.92 -12.19 4.72
C GLY A 62 5.02 -11.46 6.06
N LYS A 63 4.47 -10.24 6.16
CA LYS A 63 4.46 -9.48 7.41
C LYS A 63 3.59 -10.19 8.45
N LYS A 64 4.14 -10.42 9.65
CA LYS A 64 3.37 -10.91 10.79
C LYS A 64 2.65 -9.74 11.46
N VAL A 65 1.35 -9.87 11.68
CA VAL A 65 0.51 -8.87 12.34
C VAL A 65 -0.26 -9.55 13.46
N THR A 66 -0.26 -8.95 14.65
CA THR A 66 -1.11 -9.42 15.75
C THR A 66 -2.43 -8.68 15.69
N VAL A 67 -3.52 -9.44 15.70
CA VAL A 67 -4.89 -8.93 15.75
C VAL A 67 -5.43 -9.13 17.16
N LYS A 68 -5.97 -8.06 17.74
CA LYS A 68 -6.68 -8.08 19.01
C LYS A 68 -8.14 -7.72 18.77
N VAL A 69 -9.05 -8.49 19.37
CA VAL A 69 -10.48 -8.17 19.38
C VAL A 69 -10.77 -7.17 20.50
N ASP A 70 -11.44 -6.07 20.17
CA ASP A 70 -11.92 -5.03 21.09
C ASP A 70 -13.42 -4.79 20.87
N GLY A 71 -14.25 -5.57 21.56
CA GLY A 71 -15.69 -5.65 21.34
C GLY A 71 -16.00 -6.07 19.90
N ASP A 72 -16.70 -5.21 19.16
CA ASP A 72 -17.02 -5.44 17.75
C ASP A 72 -15.91 -5.03 16.77
N ASN A 73 -14.69 -4.80 17.25
CA ASN A 73 -13.63 -4.21 16.44
C ASN A 73 -12.36 -5.05 16.45
N LEU A 74 -11.60 -4.92 15.38
CA LEU A 74 -10.29 -5.55 15.23
C LEU A 74 -9.23 -4.44 15.29
N ILE A 75 -8.20 -4.66 16.11
CA ILE A 75 -7.03 -3.79 16.25
C ILE A 75 -5.82 -4.57 15.77
N PHE A 76 -5.12 -4.03 14.78
CA PHE A 76 -3.93 -4.62 14.18
C PHE A 76 -2.68 -3.97 14.77
N SER A 77 -1.62 -4.75 14.97
CA SER A 77 -0.38 -4.27 15.59
C SER A 77 0.40 -3.25 14.75
N ASP A 78 0.03 -3.04 13.50
CA ASP A 78 0.59 -2.02 12.60
C ASP A 78 -0.12 -0.66 12.70
N GLY A 79 -1.05 -0.50 13.65
CA GLY A 79 -1.81 0.73 13.89
C GLY A 79 -3.16 0.77 13.17
N ASN A 80 -3.45 -0.19 12.30
CA ASN A 80 -4.74 -0.27 11.62
C ASN A 80 -5.84 -0.79 12.54
N SER A 81 -7.08 -0.37 12.30
CA SER A 81 -8.23 -0.90 13.04
C SER A 81 -9.52 -0.81 12.24
N THR A 82 -10.55 -1.58 12.60
CA THR A 82 -11.90 -1.42 12.03
C THR A 82 -12.59 -0.11 12.47
N LYS A 83 -11.94 0.71 13.32
CA LYS A 83 -12.43 2.02 13.80
C LYS A 83 -11.72 3.22 13.15
N SER A 84 -10.60 3.02 12.45
CA SER A 84 -9.76 4.08 11.88
C SER A 84 -9.61 3.89 10.37
N CYS A 85 -9.47 4.99 9.62
CA CYS A 85 -9.31 4.94 8.16
C CYS A 85 -7.94 4.40 7.77
N TRP A 86 -7.88 3.45 6.84
CA TRP A 86 -6.64 2.84 6.35
C TRP A 86 -6.14 3.63 5.14
N SER A 87 -6.06 4.96 5.27
CA SER A 87 -5.54 5.83 4.23
C SER A 87 -4.43 6.69 4.81
N ALA A 88 -3.43 6.92 3.98
CA ALA A 88 -2.31 7.78 4.26
C ALA A 88 -2.69 9.27 4.26
N ASN A 89 -3.88 9.63 3.75
CA ASN A 89 -4.36 10.99 3.72
C ASN A 89 -4.78 11.45 5.13
N PRO A 90 -4.06 12.36 5.79
CA PRO A 90 -4.35 12.75 7.17
C PRO A 90 -5.67 13.54 7.31
N ARG A 91 -6.21 14.05 6.20
CA ARG A 91 -7.46 14.82 6.17
C ARG A 91 -8.70 13.92 6.10
N ILE A 92 -8.54 12.65 5.73
CA ILE A 92 -9.65 11.70 5.70
C ILE A 92 -10.21 11.51 7.12
N LYS A 93 -11.54 11.39 7.24
CA LYS A 93 -12.24 11.12 8.50
C LYS A 93 -13.20 9.97 8.30
N ARG A 94 -13.43 9.23 9.39
CA ARG A 94 -14.41 8.15 9.40
C ARG A 94 -15.82 8.74 9.35
N LEU A 95 -16.61 8.33 8.37
CA LEU A 95 -18.04 8.64 8.28
C LEU A 95 -18.87 7.58 9.00
N SER A 96 -18.59 6.30 8.77
CA SER A 96 -19.32 5.20 9.41
C SER A 96 -18.42 3.99 9.62
N ALA A 97 -18.73 3.21 10.66
CA ALA A 97 -18.18 1.87 10.87
C ALA A 97 -19.32 0.96 11.30
N SER A 98 -19.39 -0.23 10.73
CA SER A 98 -20.41 -1.21 11.02
C SER A 98 -19.85 -2.62 10.98
N LYS A 99 -20.45 -3.50 11.79
CA LYS A 99 -20.18 -4.94 11.78
C LYS A 99 -21.50 -5.66 11.53
N LYS A 100 -21.49 -6.61 10.61
CA LYS A 100 -22.61 -7.51 10.32
C LYS A 100 -22.08 -8.94 10.20
N GLY A 101 -22.30 -9.74 11.24
CA GLY A 101 -21.76 -11.10 11.31
C GLY A 101 -20.23 -11.11 11.28
N ASN A 102 -19.66 -11.74 10.26
CA ASN A 102 -18.22 -11.86 10.01
C ASN A 102 -17.65 -10.74 9.13
N LYS A 103 -18.41 -9.68 8.85
CA LYS A 103 -18.01 -8.59 7.96
C LYS A 103 -17.99 -7.25 8.70
N TRP A 104 -16.87 -6.55 8.58
CA TRP A 104 -16.70 -5.16 9.00
C TRP A 104 -16.67 -4.27 7.76
N VAL A 105 -17.42 -3.17 7.80
CA VAL A 105 -17.42 -2.14 6.76
C VAL A 105 -17.16 -0.80 7.40
N LEU A 106 -16.15 -0.11 6.89
CA LEU A 106 -15.73 1.22 7.30
C LEU A 106 -15.79 2.14 6.08
N ILE A 107 -16.46 3.28 6.22
CA ILE A 107 -16.50 4.33 5.19
C ILE A 107 -15.75 5.53 5.72
N CYS A 108 -14.80 6.02 4.94
CA CYS A 108 -14.06 7.24 5.23
C CYS A 108 -14.08 8.21 4.06
N GLU A 109 -14.02 9.49 4.38
CA GLU A 109 -14.06 10.55 3.38
C GLU A 109 -13.30 11.79 3.87
N THR A 110 -12.70 12.51 2.94
CA THR A 110 -12.23 13.88 3.18
C THR A 110 -13.41 14.86 3.17
N PRO A 111 -13.26 16.09 3.69
CA PRO A 111 -14.26 17.14 3.48
C PRO A 111 -14.59 17.35 1.99
N GLU A 112 -15.84 17.71 1.66
CA GLU A 112 -16.30 17.89 0.26
C GLU A 112 -15.48 18.94 -0.52
N ASN A 113 -14.95 19.95 0.17
CA ASN A 113 -14.13 21.01 -0.40
C ASN A 113 -12.62 20.72 -0.37
N ASP A 114 -12.24 19.49 -0.05
CA ASP A 114 -10.85 19.06 -0.04
C ASP A 114 -10.31 18.98 -1.48
N SER A 115 -9.22 19.70 -1.77
CA SER A 115 -8.57 19.67 -3.10
C SER A 115 -8.07 18.28 -3.51
N ARG A 116 -7.95 17.37 -2.54
CA ARG A 116 -7.63 15.96 -2.72
C ARG A 116 -8.77 15.11 -2.18
N TYR A 117 -9.94 15.28 -2.77
CA TYR A 117 -11.09 14.50 -2.40
C TYR A 117 -10.78 13.00 -2.50
N GLU A 118 -11.07 12.30 -1.41
CA GLU A 118 -10.91 10.87 -1.27
C GLU A 118 -12.14 10.31 -0.56
N HIS A 119 -12.69 9.23 -1.12
CA HIS A 119 -13.72 8.43 -0.50
C HIS A 119 -13.28 6.96 -0.50
N GLY A 120 -13.16 6.36 0.68
CA GLY A 120 -12.67 5.01 0.89
C GLY A 120 -13.71 4.10 1.55
N GLU A 121 -13.94 2.93 0.94
CA GLU A 121 -14.70 1.83 1.54
C GLU A 121 -13.74 0.69 1.90
N TYR A 122 -13.61 0.41 3.19
CA TYR A 122 -12.78 -0.67 3.72
C TYR A 122 -13.67 -1.78 4.23
N THR A 123 -13.48 -2.97 3.66
CA THR A 123 -14.16 -4.19 4.06
C THR A 123 -13.16 -5.18 4.63
N ILE A 124 -13.44 -5.71 5.83
CA ILE A 124 -12.76 -6.89 6.36
C ILE A 124 -13.81 -7.99 6.49
N THR A 125 -13.53 -9.18 5.97
CA THR A 125 -14.41 -10.34 6.10
C THR A 125 -13.63 -11.52 6.67
N TYR A 126 -14.14 -12.13 7.73
CA TYR A 126 -13.58 -13.37 8.25
C TYR A 126 -14.11 -14.57 7.46
N THR A 127 -13.21 -15.37 6.91
CA THR A 127 -13.47 -16.60 6.14
C THR A 127 -12.68 -17.76 6.74
N GLU A 128 -12.86 -18.97 6.19
CA GLU A 128 -12.07 -20.15 6.58
C GLU A 128 -10.56 -19.96 6.35
N GLU A 129 -10.18 -19.15 5.35
CA GLU A 129 -8.79 -18.86 4.99
C GLU A 129 -8.14 -17.78 5.89
N GLY A 130 -8.94 -17.07 6.70
CA GLY A 130 -8.49 -16.00 7.59
C GLY A 130 -9.26 -14.69 7.40
N LEU A 131 -8.60 -13.54 7.50
CA LEU A 131 -9.23 -12.23 7.32
C LEU A 131 -8.96 -11.71 5.90
N VAL A 132 -10.00 -11.52 5.11
CA VAL A 132 -9.91 -10.91 3.77
C VAL A 132 -10.15 -9.42 3.88
N PHE A 133 -9.15 -8.62 3.53
CA PHE A 133 -9.23 -7.17 3.47
C PHE A 133 -9.39 -6.69 2.03
N VAL A 134 -10.36 -5.81 1.82
CA VAL A 134 -10.59 -5.10 0.56
C VAL A 134 -10.76 -3.62 0.86
N ASN A 135 -9.91 -2.78 0.27
CA ASN A 135 -10.10 -1.32 0.25
C ASN A 135 -10.47 -0.92 -1.18
N LYS A 136 -11.56 -0.17 -1.35
CA LYS A 136 -11.87 0.54 -2.59
C LYS A 136 -11.91 2.04 -2.31
N SER A 137 -10.88 2.75 -2.75
CA SER A 137 -10.78 4.22 -2.63
C SER A 137 -10.96 4.88 -3.98
N THR A 138 -11.85 5.88 -4.05
CA THR A 138 -11.97 6.79 -5.19
C THR A 138 -11.30 8.10 -4.87
N TYR A 139 -10.46 8.57 -5.78
CA TYR A 139 -9.75 9.83 -5.70
C TYR A 139 -10.28 10.78 -6.76
N ASN A 140 -10.44 12.04 -6.40
CA ASN A 140 -10.78 13.12 -7.32
C ASN A 140 -10.03 14.40 -6.91
N TRP A 141 -8.86 14.61 -7.49
CA TRP A 141 -7.99 15.72 -7.13
C TRP A 141 -8.05 16.79 -8.20
N GLN A 142 -8.20 18.04 -7.75
CA GLN A 142 -8.12 19.20 -8.62
C GLN A 142 -6.75 19.85 -8.44
N LEU A 143 -5.90 19.80 -9.47
CA LEU A 143 -4.55 20.38 -9.46
C LEU A 143 -4.43 21.39 -10.59
N LYS A 144 -4.32 22.70 -10.25
CA LYS A 144 -4.26 23.79 -11.24
C LYS A 144 -5.36 23.63 -12.30
N GLU A 145 -4.99 23.21 -13.52
CA GLU A 145 -5.85 23.02 -14.68
C GLU A 145 -6.24 21.56 -14.92
N SER A 146 -5.62 20.63 -14.19
CA SER A 146 -5.78 19.18 -14.33
C SER A 146 -6.74 18.58 -13.29
N VAL A 147 -7.47 17.54 -13.71
CA VAL A 147 -8.26 16.67 -12.82
C VAL A 147 -7.59 15.29 -12.77
N CYS A 148 -7.29 14.80 -11.57
CA CYS A 148 -6.71 13.49 -11.33
C CYS A 148 -7.76 12.61 -10.64
N SER A 149 -8.39 11.74 -11.41
CA SER A 149 -9.42 10.85 -10.90
C SER A 149 -9.09 9.38 -11.21
N ALA A 150 -9.03 8.59 -10.15
CA ALA A 150 -8.77 7.16 -10.23
C ALA A 150 -9.52 6.43 -9.10
N THR A 151 -9.85 5.16 -9.35
CA THR A 151 -10.32 4.22 -8.34
C THR A 151 -9.22 3.21 -8.08
N ILE A 152 -8.87 2.99 -6.82
CA ILE A 152 -7.84 2.04 -6.41
C ILE A 152 -8.50 0.99 -5.55
N THR A 153 -8.31 -0.28 -5.94
CA THR A 153 -8.77 -1.43 -5.17
C THR A 153 -7.57 -2.19 -4.64
N ILE A 154 -7.43 -2.27 -3.32
CA ILE A 154 -6.40 -3.05 -2.64
C ILE A 154 -7.04 -4.30 -2.07
N ARG A 155 -6.44 -5.47 -2.31
CA ARG A 155 -6.87 -6.75 -1.74
C ARG A 155 -5.72 -7.42 -1.01
N LYS A 156 -6.00 -7.94 0.19
CA LYS A 156 -5.06 -8.72 1.02
C LYS A 156 -5.80 -9.83 1.74
N VAL A 157 -5.09 -10.91 2.06
CA VAL A 157 -5.58 -11.99 2.93
C VAL A 157 -4.63 -12.09 4.11
N TYR A 158 -5.14 -12.14 5.32
CA TYR A 158 -4.37 -12.41 6.53
C TYR A 158 -4.67 -13.84 6.97
N THR A 159 -3.68 -14.73 6.87
CA THR A 159 -3.83 -16.14 7.27
C THR A 159 -3.40 -16.29 8.72
N ARG A 160 -4.26 -16.89 9.56
CA ARG A 160 -3.95 -17.10 10.98
C ARG A 160 -2.79 -18.10 11.10
N ILE A 161 -1.80 -17.75 11.90
CA ILE A 161 -0.77 -18.70 12.33
C ILE A 161 -1.32 -19.29 13.62
N GLU A 162 -1.73 -20.55 13.57
CA GLU A 162 -1.99 -21.26 14.82
C GLU A 162 -0.68 -21.30 15.60
N PRO A 163 -0.67 -20.91 16.89
CA PRO A 163 0.50 -21.14 17.72
C PRO A 163 0.78 -22.63 17.63
N LYS A 164 1.91 -22.98 16.98
CA LYS A 164 2.36 -24.35 16.87
C LYS A 164 2.35 -24.88 18.29
N GLU A 165 1.62 -25.97 18.53
CA GLU A 165 1.47 -26.64 19.82
C GLU A 165 2.80 -27.29 20.25
N GLU A 166 3.89 -26.53 20.17
CA GLU A 166 5.21 -26.93 20.62
C GLU A 166 5.34 -26.49 22.08
N GLU A 167 5.21 -27.50 22.94
CA GLU A 167 5.55 -27.50 24.36
C GLU A 167 4.80 -26.50 25.26
N LYS A 168 3.50 -26.77 25.48
CA LYS A 168 3.02 -26.81 26.87
C LYS A 168 3.72 -27.97 27.59
N LYS A 169 5.04 -27.89 27.80
CA LYS A 169 5.68 -28.70 28.82
C LYS A 169 5.17 -28.17 30.15
N GLU A 170 4.39 -29.01 30.79
CA GLU A 170 3.87 -28.92 32.14
C GLU A 170 4.98 -28.46 33.11
N ILE A 171 5.07 -27.16 33.40
CA ILE A 171 5.87 -26.65 34.51
C ILE A 171 5.08 -26.93 35.79
N ASN A 172 5.09 -28.20 36.20
CA ASN A 172 4.75 -28.61 37.55
C ASN A 172 6.04 -28.76 38.35
N GLN A 173 6.73 -27.64 38.63
CA GLN A 173 7.69 -27.57 39.75
C GLN A 173 7.66 -26.15 40.38
N PRO A 174 7.45 -26.06 41.70
CA PRO A 174 7.72 -24.84 42.45
C PRO A 174 9.20 -24.84 42.83
N GLY A 175 10.02 -24.02 42.18
CA GLY A 175 11.42 -23.91 42.55
C GLY A 175 12.26 -23.08 41.60
N GLU A 176 12.80 -22.00 42.16
CA GLU A 176 14.14 -21.49 41.89
C GLU A 176 14.31 -20.43 40.78
N ASN A 177 14.34 -19.18 41.27
CA ASN A 177 15.19 -18.07 40.85
C ASN A 177 16.26 -18.40 39.79
N ILE A 178 15.90 -18.31 38.51
CA ILE A 178 16.87 -18.07 37.45
C ILE A 178 16.29 -17.00 36.52
N LEU A 179 16.43 -15.75 36.95
CA LEU A 179 16.27 -14.59 36.10
C LEU A 179 17.38 -13.62 36.47
N ILE A 180 18.03 -13.06 35.46
CA ILE A 180 19.14 -12.09 35.51
C ILE A 180 20.54 -12.76 35.56
N ASN A 181 21.03 -13.26 34.42
CA ASN A 181 22.49 -13.24 34.17
C ASN A 181 22.88 -13.10 32.69
N ASP A 182 22.00 -13.38 31.72
CA ASP A 182 22.34 -13.31 30.29
C ASP A 182 22.04 -11.98 29.58
N LEU A 183 21.78 -10.91 30.35
CA LEU A 183 21.76 -9.52 29.84
C LEU A 183 23.10 -8.79 30.02
N LYS A 184 24.15 -9.46 30.52
CA LYS A 184 25.46 -8.85 30.84
C LYS A 184 26.45 -8.73 29.68
N ASN A 185 26.08 -9.12 28.46
CA ASN A 185 26.99 -9.09 27.30
C ASN A 185 26.50 -8.21 26.13
N LEU A 186 25.62 -7.23 26.37
CA LEU A 186 25.69 -6.01 25.55
C LEU A 186 26.87 -5.19 26.07
N PRO A 187 27.74 -4.64 25.19
CA PRO A 187 28.76 -3.71 25.66
C PRO A 187 28.06 -2.58 26.40
N GLU A 188 28.28 -2.51 27.72
CA GLU A 188 27.87 -1.37 28.54
C GLU A 188 28.33 -0.10 27.82
N GLU A 189 27.36 0.68 27.36
CA GLU A 189 27.58 2.05 26.92
C GLU A 189 28.24 2.74 28.12
N LYS A 190 29.52 3.08 28.00
CA LYS A 190 30.33 3.61 29.10
C LYS A 190 29.70 4.90 29.64
N GLU A 191 28.83 4.81 30.65
CA GLU A 191 28.13 5.92 31.31
C GLU A 191 29.06 6.90 32.07
N GLY A 192 30.38 6.88 31.83
CA GLY A 192 31.35 7.70 32.54
C GLY A 192 32.23 8.62 31.68
N ALA A 193 32.10 8.59 30.34
CA ALA A 193 33.08 9.24 29.46
C ALA A 193 33.00 10.78 29.40
N CYS A 194 31.88 11.39 29.83
CA CYS A 194 31.64 12.83 29.65
C CYS A 194 31.68 13.66 30.94
N LYS A 195 32.65 13.40 31.83
CA LYS A 195 32.79 14.19 33.08
C LYS A 195 33.33 15.60 32.87
N THR A 196 34.07 15.84 31.80
CA THR A 196 34.62 17.15 31.43
C THR A 196 34.36 17.39 29.96
N GLN A 197 33.41 18.29 29.65
CA GLN A 197 33.12 18.70 28.27
C GLN A 197 34.30 19.49 27.72
N GLY A 198 34.88 19.00 26.62
CA GLY A 198 35.91 19.69 25.86
C GLY A 198 35.33 20.76 24.93
N ALA A 199 36.22 21.44 24.19
CA ALA A 199 35.79 22.35 23.13
C ALA A 199 35.10 21.56 22.00
N PRO A 200 34.03 22.10 21.39
CA PRO A 200 33.36 21.42 20.28
C PRO A 200 34.30 21.33 19.08
N VAL A 201 34.57 20.13 18.61
CA VAL A 201 35.37 19.87 17.40
C VAL A 201 34.50 19.60 16.18
N LYS A 202 33.22 19.27 16.42
CA LYS A 202 32.23 18.97 15.39
C LYS A 202 30.86 19.51 15.79
N ILE A 203 30.05 19.87 14.81
CA ILE A 203 28.62 20.17 14.99
C ILE A 203 27.79 18.98 14.47
N SER A 204 26.72 18.66 15.20
CA SER A 204 25.74 17.63 14.87
C SER A 204 24.35 18.25 14.78
N ILE A 205 23.57 17.82 13.79
CA ILE A 205 22.17 18.21 13.58
C ILE A 205 21.32 16.95 13.48
N SER A 206 20.25 16.86 14.27
CA SER A 206 19.34 15.73 14.31
C SER A 206 17.89 16.17 14.10
N PRO A 207 17.11 15.51 13.22
CA PRO A 207 17.54 14.41 12.34
C PRO A 207 18.42 14.91 11.19
N SER A 208 19.31 14.05 10.68
CA SER A 208 20.16 14.35 9.51
C SER A 208 19.41 14.21 8.18
N VAL A 209 18.32 13.44 8.17
CA VAL A 209 17.36 13.30 7.06
C VAL A 209 15.95 13.27 7.64
N ALA A 210 15.04 14.03 7.03
CA ALA A 210 13.64 14.05 7.40
C ALA A 210 12.73 14.00 6.16
N ASN A 211 11.58 13.35 6.29
CA ASN A 211 10.50 13.43 5.31
C ASN A 211 9.31 14.11 5.98
N VAL A 212 8.73 15.12 5.34
CA VAL A 212 7.55 15.83 5.83
C VAL A 212 6.57 16.04 4.68
N GLY A 213 5.27 16.04 4.99
CA GLY A 213 4.22 16.50 4.08
C GLY A 213 4.14 18.03 4.06
N PRO A 214 3.47 18.64 3.07
CA PRO A 214 3.23 20.09 3.11
C PRO A 214 2.33 20.50 4.27
N GLY A 215 2.61 21.69 4.79
CA GLY A 215 2.02 22.25 6.01
C GLY A 215 2.59 21.64 7.29
N GLU A 216 3.38 20.57 7.21
CA GLU A 216 4.01 19.96 8.38
C GLU A 216 5.24 20.75 8.83
N LYS A 217 5.62 20.51 10.08
CA LYS A 217 6.73 21.16 10.76
C LYS A 217 7.64 20.10 11.36
N ILE A 218 8.95 20.27 11.18
CA ILE A 218 9.96 19.47 11.88
C ILE A 218 11.00 20.37 12.52
N CYS A 219 11.37 20.06 13.77
CA CYS A 219 12.37 20.80 14.52
C CYS A 219 13.68 20.03 14.60
N PHE A 220 14.80 20.74 14.55
CA PHE A 220 16.14 20.19 14.62
C PHE A 220 16.75 20.41 16.00
N ASP A 221 17.39 19.36 16.49
CA ASP A 221 18.27 19.42 17.64
C ASP A 221 19.71 19.63 17.16
N ILE A 222 20.35 20.69 17.63
CA ILE A 222 21.69 21.11 17.18
C ILE A 222 22.60 21.13 18.40
N HIS A 223 23.71 20.43 18.32
CA HIS A 223 24.70 20.40 19.40
C HIS A 223 26.10 20.22 18.86
N GLY A 224 27.09 20.64 19.65
CA GLY A 224 28.49 20.34 19.44
C GLY A 224 28.82 18.94 19.94
N VAL A 225 29.87 18.36 19.38
CA VAL A 225 30.50 17.13 19.83
C VAL A 225 31.98 17.46 20.02
N ASP A 226 32.52 17.20 21.21
CA ASP A 226 33.95 17.36 21.50
C ASP A 226 34.78 16.16 21.00
N GLU A 227 36.09 16.20 21.23
CA GLU A 227 37.03 15.14 20.80
C GLU A 227 36.77 13.77 21.48
N HIS A 228 36.07 13.76 22.61
CA HIS A 228 35.71 12.56 23.36
C HIS A 228 34.31 12.03 23.00
N GLY A 229 33.61 12.68 22.06
CA GLY A 229 32.26 12.31 21.66
C GLY A 229 31.18 12.88 22.56
N CYS A 230 31.52 13.79 23.48
CA CYS A 230 30.56 14.34 24.42
C CYS A 230 29.77 15.49 23.81
N ARG A 231 28.48 15.53 24.13
CA ARG A 231 27.56 16.56 23.68
C ARG A 231 27.83 17.87 24.41
N VAL A 232 28.11 18.93 23.65
CA VAL A 232 28.41 20.28 24.16
C VAL A 232 27.38 21.27 23.60
N PRO A 233 26.82 22.18 24.42
CA PRO A 233 25.92 23.22 23.91
C PRO A 233 26.69 24.17 22.99
N ILE A 234 26.08 24.54 21.86
CA ILE A 234 26.65 25.50 20.91
C ILE A 234 25.59 26.48 20.43
N ASN A 235 26.02 27.68 20.07
CA ASN A 235 25.20 28.66 19.36
C ASN A 235 25.42 28.48 17.85
N ALA A 236 24.37 28.08 17.14
CA ALA A 236 24.41 27.88 15.69
C ALA A 236 23.22 28.59 15.03
N ASN A 237 23.48 29.27 13.92
CA ASN A 237 22.44 29.86 13.09
C ASN A 237 22.04 28.86 12.00
N LEU A 238 20.73 28.66 11.81
CA LEU A 238 20.20 27.85 10.72
C LEU A 238 19.94 28.70 9.48
N THR A 239 20.33 28.17 8.33
CA THR A 239 19.94 28.70 7.02
C THR A 239 19.24 27.63 6.19
N LEU A 240 18.27 28.07 5.39
CA LEU A 240 17.51 27.22 4.48
C LEU A 240 18.04 27.43 3.06
N SER A 241 18.46 26.35 2.42
CA SER A 241 18.74 26.32 0.99
C SER A 241 17.60 25.61 0.28
N SER A 242 16.76 26.40 -0.41
CA SER A 242 15.62 25.92 -1.19
C SER A 242 16.00 25.68 -2.66
N PRO A 243 15.39 24.68 -3.33
CA PRO A 243 15.41 24.59 -4.79
C PRO A 243 14.86 25.86 -5.45
N PRO A 244 15.33 26.24 -6.65
CA PRO A 244 14.81 27.39 -7.37
C PRO A 244 13.31 27.23 -7.67
N GLY A 245 12.54 28.30 -7.46
CA GLY A 245 11.09 28.34 -7.72
C GLY A 245 10.19 27.98 -6.53
N LEU A 246 10.73 27.51 -5.39
CA LEU A 246 9.96 27.19 -4.19
C LEU A 246 10.09 28.29 -3.15
N THR A 247 8.99 28.97 -2.83
CA THR A 247 8.99 30.17 -1.98
C THR A 247 8.24 30.01 -0.67
N GLU A 248 7.40 28.99 -0.51
CA GLU A 248 6.60 28.82 0.70
C GLU A 248 7.35 28.22 1.89
N PRO A 249 8.27 27.25 1.74
CA PRO A 249 8.97 26.65 2.88
C PRO A 249 9.88 27.65 3.58
N PHE A 250 9.83 27.69 4.91
CA PHE A 250 10.61 28.63 5.72
C PHE A 250 11.11 28.02 7.03
N LEU A 251 12.09 28.68 7.64
CA LEU A 251 12.56 28.37 8.99
C LEU A 251 11.86 29.26 10.02
N SER A 252 11.34 28.64 11.07
CA SER A 252 10.80 29.29 12.26
C SER A 252 11.59 28.81 13.48
N GLY A 253 12.60 29.59 13.87
CA GLY A 253 13.61 29.17 14.86
C GLY A 253 14.37 27.94 14.37
N ASN A 254 14.41 26.90 15.20
CA ASN A 254 15.06 25.63 14.86
C ASN A 254 14.18 24.68 14.05
N CYS A 255 13.05 25.15 13.53
CA CYS A 255 12.08 24.30 12.86
C CYS A 255 11.90 24.68 11.39
N PHE A 256 11.96 23.68 10.53
CA PHE A 256 11.51 23.79 9.15
C PHE A 256 10.00 23.63 9.08
N VAL A 257 9.34 24.53 8.37
CA VAL A 257 7.91 24.49 8.09
C VAL A 257 7.74 24.36 6.58
N ALA A 258 7.14 23.25 6.15
CA ALA A 258 6.78 23.05 4.76
C ALA A 258 5.62 23.99 4.38
N GLY A 259 5.63 24.54 3.17
CA GLY A 259 4.50 25.34 2.70
C GLY A 259 3.22 24.51 2.59
N LYS A 260 2.08 25.18 2.53
CA LYS A 260 0.76 24.52 2.60
C LYS A 260 0.41 23.77 1.31
N ASN A 261 1.03 24.15 0.20
CA ASN A 261 0.76 23.59 -1.10
C ASN A 261 1.94 22.76 -1.62
N ALA A 262 1.64 21.55 -2.11
CA ALA A 262 2.55 20.66 -2.83
C ALA A 262 3.34 21.40 -3.92
N ALA A 263 2.61 22.12 -4.78
CA ALA A 263 3.18 22.75 -5.96
C ALA A 263 4.26 23.80 -5.64
N LEU A 264 4.26 24.32 -4.42
CA LEU A 264 5.17 25.37 -3.97
C LEU A 264 6.14 24.90 -2.88
N SER A 265 6.03 23.63 -2.47
CA SER A 265 6.78 23.08 -1.35
C SER A 265 7.44 21.75 -1.63
N GLU A 266 7.03 21.03 -2.67
CA GLU A 266 7.57 19.71 -3.00
C GLU A 266 9.02 19.83 -3.50
N GLY A 267 9.93 19.12 -2.85
CA GLY A 267 11.35 19.22 -3.15
C GLY A 267 12.25 18.71 -2.01
N THR A 268 13.56 18.83 -2.23
CA THR A 268 14.57 18.52 -1.21
C THR A 268 15.22 19.81 -0.75
N PHE A 269 15.07 20.12 0.52
CA PHE A 269 15.63 21.29 1.19
C PHE A 269 16.86 20.89 2.00
N ARG A 270 17.84 21.80 2.06
CA ARG A 270 19.00 21.64 2.94
C ARG A 270 18.91 22.64 4.08
N ILE A 271 19.00 22.14 5.30
CA ILE A 271 19.08 22.95 6.51
C ILE A 271 20.54 22.96 6.93
N ILE A 272 21.17 24.12 6.91
CA ILE A 272 22.60 24.28 7.20
C ILE A 272 22.72 24.98 8.56
N ALA A 273 23.28 24.29 9.54
CA ALA A 273 23.66 24.88 10.81
C ALA A 273 25.09 25.41 10.70
N LYS A 274 25.31 26.68 11.04
CA LYS A 274 26.64 27.31 11.03
C LYS A 274 26.92 28.02 12.35
N THR A 275 28.10 27.77 12.92
CA THR A 275 28.60 28.47 14.13
C THR A 275 29.47 29.67 13.76
N GLU A 276 29.73 30.55 14.73
CA GLU A 276 30.63 31.71 14.56
C GLU A 276 32.06 31.29 14.17
N ASN A 277 32.53 30.16 14.71
CA ASN A 277 33.85 29.59 14.41
C ASN A 277 33.91 28.87 13.05
N GLY A 278 32.86 28.96 12.23
CA GLY A 278 32.83 28.42 10.87
C GLY A 278 32.50 26.92 10.76
N MET A 279 32.28 26.22 11.87
CA MET A 279 31.82 24.83 11.82
C MET A 279 30.41 24.73 11.21
N THR A 280 30.18 23.72 10.36
CA THR A 280 28.90 23.52 9.68
C THR A 280 28.39 22.08 9.77
N ALA A 281 27.07 21.92 9.89
CA ALA A 281 26.36 20.65 9.73
C ALA A 281 25.18 20.84 8.77
N THR A 282 24.79 19.78 8.05
CA THR A 282 23.67 19.83 7.12
C THR A 282 22.67 18.72 7.40
N SER A 283 21.39 19.08 7.43
CA SER A 283 20.27 18.15 7.39
C SER A 283 19.53 18.26 6.05
N ARG A 284 18.96 17.15 5.56
CA ARG A 284 18.12 17.13 4.36
C ARG A 284 16.67 16.92 4.75
N VAL A 285 15.80 17.83 4.34
CA VAL A 285 14.36 17.65 4.48
C VAL A 285 13.78 17.41 3.09
N ARG A 286 13.15 16.26 2.90
CA ARG A 286 12.35 16.00 1.71
C ARG A 286 10.91 16.36 2.04
N VAL A 287 10.41 17.38 1.36
CA VAL A 287 8.97 17.59 1.30
C VAL A 287 8.50 16.77 0.12
N ASN A 288 7.95 15.60 0.38
CA ASN A 288 7.31 14.81 -0.65
C ASN A 288 5.81 14.99 -0.51
N PHE A 289 5.16 15.40 -1.59
CA PHE A 289 3.74 15.16 -1.65
C PHE A 289 3.58 13.72 -2.07
N GLY A 290 3.09 12.86 -1.16
CA GLY A 290 2.87 11.49 -1.54
C GLY A 290 2.06 11.44 -2.84
N GLY A 291 2.65 10.90 -3.91
CA GLY A 291 1.90 10.57 -5.13
C GLY A 291 0.73 9.66 -4.77
N VAL A 292 -0.19 9.41 -5.70
CA VAL A 292 -1.19 8.35 -5.47
C VAL A 292 -0.48 7.04 -5.11
N GLU A 293 0.70 6.78 -5.68
CA GLU A 293 1.57 5.66 -5.33
C GLU A 293 2.06 5.70 -3.88
N ASP A 294 2.42 6.87 -3.33
CA ASP A 294 2.87 6.99 -1.93
C ASP A 294 1.69 6.94 -0.95
N LEU A 295 0.49 7.40 -1.34
CA LEU A 295 -0.73 7.16 -0.57
C LEU A 295 -1.09 5.67 -0.51
N ILE A 296 -0.78 4.93 -1.58
CA ILE A 296 -0.85 3.46 -1.58
C ILE A 296 0.31 2.86 -0.78
N ALA A 297 1.52 3.42 -0.85
CA ALA A 297 2.72 2.86 -0.24
C ALA A 297 2.82 3.10 1.28
N VAL A 298 2.21 4.16 1.82
CA VAL A 298 2.14 4.37 3.27
C VAL A 298 1.25 3.32 3.95
N ASN A 299 0.31 2.70 3.23
CA ASN A 299 -0.40 1.50 3.68
C ASN A 299 0.46 0.22 3.69
N LEU A 300 1.73 0.28 3.24
CA LEU A 300 2.70 -0.83 3.30
C LEU A 300 3.48 -0.86 4.63
N GLY A 301 3.18 0.02 5.57
CA GLY A 301 3.70 -0.01 6.93
C GLY A 301 5.16 0.45 7.02
N SER A 302 5.37 1.75 7.28
CA SER A 302 6.62 2.19 7.91
C SER A 302 6.53 1.94 9.42
N SER A 303 6.95 0.76 9.87
CA SER A 303 7.30 0.54 11.28
C SER A 303 8.74 0.05 11.39
N ASN A 304 9.45 0.73 12.30
CA ASN A 304 10.83 0.55 12.80
C ASN A 304 11.84 1.44 12.06
N GLU A 305 12.60 2.33 12.73
CA GLU A 305 13.23 2.27 14.07
C GLU A 305 13.70 3.72 14.39
N SER A 306 13.23 4.47 15.39
CA SER A 306 13.61 4.43 16.81
C SER A 306 12.94 5.62 17.51
N ALA A 307 12.13 5.40 18.56
CA ALA A 307 11.83 6.42 19.55
C ALA A 307 11.44 5.73 20.87
N LYS A 308 12.45 5.49 21.70
CA LYS A 308 12.26 5.27 23.14
C LYS A 308 11.89 6.61 23.76
N ASP A 309 10.79 6.58 24.50
CA ASP A 309 10.50 7.32 25.73
C ASP A 309 11.01 8.77 25.88
N SER A 310 10.09 9.73 25.82
CA SER A 310 10.11 10.90 26.70
C SER A 310 8.78 11.65 26.69
N GLY A 311 8.08 11.57 27.83
CA GLY A 311 7.57 12.72 28.58
C GLY A 311 6.65 13.73 27.89
N ASN A 312 5.39 13.73 28.32
CA ASN A 312 4.51 14.90 28.51
C ASN A 312 4.78 16.13 27.61
N THR A 313 4.00 16.27 26.54
CA THR A 313 3.80 17.59 25.92
C THR A 313 2.30 17.84 25.77
N SER A 314 1.77 18.61 26.70
CA SER A 314 0.48 19.26 26.58
C SER A 314 0.43 20.12 25.31
N VAL A 315 -0.44 19.75 24.37
CA VAL A 315 -0.72 20.53 23.16
C VAL A 315 -1.42 21.83 23.57
N LEU A 316 -0.67 22.93 23.59
CA LEU A 316 -1.21 24.28 23.63
C LEU A 316 -1.97 24.55 22.31
N ARG A 317 -3.29 24.69 22.42
CA ARG A 317 -4.15 25.23 21.36
C ARG A 317 -3.73 26.68 21.09
N ALA A 318 -3.22 26.95 19.89
CA ALA A 318 -3.04 28.30 19.41
C ALA A 318 -4.41 28.95 19.16
N ASN A 319 -4.65 30.10 19.77
CA ASN A 319 -5.77 30.98 19.47
C ASN A 319 -5.65 31.52 18.02
N PRO A 320 -6.76 31.69 17.29
CA PRO A 320 -6.75 32.32 15.98
C PRO A 320 -6.38 33.82 16.08
N PRO A 321 -5.72 34.39 15.04
CA PRO A 321 -5.30 35.79 15.02
C PRO A 321 -6.51 36.76 14.99
N PRO A 322 -6.34 38.00 15.51
CA PRO A 322 -7.39 39.01 15.57
C PRO A 322 -7.68 39.56 14.16
N GLY A 323 -8.95 39.57 13.77
CA GLY A 323 -9.38 40.09 12.46
C GLY A 323 -10.72 39.57 11.93
N PHE A 324 -11.46 38.76 12.70
CA PHE A 324 -12.81 38.34 12.29
C PHE A 324 -13.83 39.43 12.58
N VAL A 325 -14.36 40.03 11.51
CA VAL A 325 -15.53 40.92 11.57
C VAL A 325 -16.73 40.08 12.00
N VAL A 326 -17.18 40.32 13.23
CA VAL A 326 -18.45 39.80 13.75
C VAL A 326 -19.57 40.55 13.04
N ILE A 327 -20.27 39.88 12.12
CA ILE A 327 -21.55 40.38 11.61
C ILE A 327 -22.54 40.32 12.77
N GLN A 328 -22.90 41.49 13.29
CA GLN A 328 -23.94 41.61 14.30
C GLN A 328 -25.29 41.15 13.73
N LYS A 329 -25.91 40.23 14.45
CA LYS A 329 -27.21 39.63 14.13
C LYS A 329 -28.30 40.45 14.78
N GLU A 330 -28.81 41.47 14.08
CA GLU A 330 -29.99 42.20 14.53
C GLU A 330 -31.31 41.48 14.18
N LYS A 331 -32.12 41.26 15.23
CA LYS A 331 -33.59 41.20 15.30
C LYS A 331 -34.34 40.35 14.26
N GLY A 332 -34.44 39.05 14.55
CA GLY A 332 -35.34 38.11 13.88
C GLY A 332 -36.61 37.78 14.67
N GLU A 333 -37.59 38.69 14.73
CA GLU A 333 -38.99 38.31 15.10
C GLU A 333 -39.93 38.27 13.90
N LYS A 334 -39.72 39.07 12.85
CA LYS A 334 -40.54 39.01 11.62
C LYS A 334 -40.32 37.76 10.77
N TYR A 335 -39.21 37.03 10.95
CA TYR A 335 -38.86 35.88 10.12
C TYR A 335 -39.48 34.55 10.58
N LYS A 336 -40.01 34.45 11.82
CA LYS A 336 -40.62 33.21 12.33
C LYS A 336 -41.90 32.81 11.60
N ASN A 337 -42.72 33.78 11.21
CA ASN A 337 -43.96 33.50 10.49
C ASN A 337 -43.71 33.16 9.02
N LEU A 338 -42.70 33.77 8.39
CA LEU A 338 -42.26 33.42 7.04
C LEU A 338 -41.69 32.01 6.98
N VAL A 339 -40.85 31.62 7.94
CA VAL A 339 -40.26 30.28 8.02
C VAL A 339 -41.33 29.21 8.24
N ARG A 340 -42.35 29.45 9.06
CA ARG A 340 -43.47 28.51 9.24
C ARG A 340 -44.26 28.30 7.94
N PHE A 341 -44.46 29.34 7.14
CA PHE A 341 -45.14 29.23 5.85
C PHE A 341 -44.30 28.45 4.83
N LEU A 342 -42.99 28.68 4.79
CA LEU A 342 -42.07 27.95 3.92
C LEU A 342 -41.97 26.46 4.30
N ILE A 343 -42.00 26.12 5.60
CA ILE A 343 -42.02 24.72 6.07
C ILE A 343 -43.29 24.00 5.62
N LEU A 344 -44.47 24.65 5.68
CA LEU A 344 -45.72 24.06 5.20
C LEU A 344 -45.72 23.84 3.69
N LEU A 345 -45.23 24.80 2.91
CA LEU A 345 -45.10 24.63 1.45
C LEU A 345 -44.12 23.51 1.09
N PHE A 346 -43.01 23.41 1.82
CA PHE A 346 -42.04 22.33 1.63
C PHE A 346 -42.66 20.96 1.98
N ALA A 347 -43.45 20.86 3.05
CA ALA A 347 -44.13 19.61 3.41
C ALA A 347 -45.12 19.17 2.32
N ILE A 348 -45.90 20.10 1.76
CA ILE A 348 -46.82 19.81 0.64
C ILE A 348 -46.04 19.36 -0.60
N PHE A 349 -44.93 20.02 -0.90
CA PHE A 349 -44.06 19.65 -2.03
C PHE A 349 -43.47 18.24 -1.86
N VAL A 350 -42.97 17.90 -0.67
CA VAL A 350 -42.44 16.56 -0.36
C VAL A 350 -43.51 15.49 -0.52
N ILE A 351 -44.74 15.73 -0.03
CA ILE A 351 -45.86 14.79 -0.23
C ILE A 351 -46.16 14.60 -1.72
N GLY A 352 -46.16 15.68 -2.51
CA GLY A 352 -46.32 15.61 -3.97
C GLY A 352 -45.23 14.79 -4.65
N CYS A 353 -43.97 14.98 -4.25
CA CYS A 353 -42.84 14.18 -4.75
C CYS A 353 -42.97 12.70 -4.39
N VAL A 354 -43.39 12.37 -3.16
CA VAL A 354 -43.59 10.97 -2.74
C VAL A 354 -44.68 10.29 -3.58
N ILE A 355 -45.78 10.98 -3.89
CA ILE A 355 -46.84 10.45 -4.76
C ILE A 355 -46.31 10.24 -6.19
N ALA A 356 -45.59 11.21 -6.75
CA ALA A 356 -45.00 11.09 -8.08
C ALA A 356 -43.98 9.94 -8.18
N ILE A 357 -43.12 9.78 -7.16
CA ILE A 357 -42.15 8.68 -7.06
C ILE A 357 -42.88 7.33 -6.92
N SER A 358 -43.98 7.27 -6.16
CA SER A 358 -44.78 6.05 -6.02
C SER A 358 -45.36 5.59 -7.36
N VAL A 359 -45.85 6.52 -8.18
CA VAL A 359 -46.39 6.21 -9.52
C VAL A 359 -45.29 5.78 -10.49
N THR A 360 -44.10 6.39 -10.45
CA THR A 360 -42.98 5.98 -11.31
C THR A 360 -42.43 4.61 -10.91
N LEU A 361 -42.34 4.29 -9.61
CA LEU A 361 -41.93 2.98 -9.12
C LEU A 361 -42.87 1.86 -9.59
N ILE A 362 -44.19 2.11 -9.65
CA ILE A 362 -45.17 1.14 -10.18
C ILE A 362 -44.92 0.88 -11.68
N LYS A 363 -44.62 1.91 -12.47
CA LYS A 363 -44.27 1.73 -13.90
C LYS A 363 -42.96 0.96 -14.08
N VAL A 364 -41.94 1.25 -13.26
CA VAL A 364 -40.64 0.54 -13.29
C VAL A 364 -40.81 -0.94 -12.94
N ARG A 365 -41.67 -1.28 -11.98
CA ARG A 365 -41.97 -2.69 -11.64
C ARG A 365 -42.56 -3.46 -12.83
N LYS A 366 -43.48 -2.85 -13.60
CA LYS A 366 -44.04 -3.48 -14.81
C LYS A 366 -42.99 -3.70 -15.91
N VAL A 367 -42.05 -2.76 -16.09
CA VAL A 367 -40.96 -2.92 -17.07
C VAL A 367 -39.99 -4.01 -16.63
N ARG A 368 -39.61 -4.06 -15.34
CA ARG A 368 -38.74 -5.11 -14.81
C ARG A 368 -39.34 -6.51 -14.99
N GLN A 369 -40.65 -6.64 -14.83
CA GLN A 369 -41.33 -7.93 -15.02
C GLN A 369 -41.22 -8.41 -16.48
N LYS A 370 -41.42 -7.53 -17.47
CA LYS A 370 -41.20 -7.85 -18.89
C LYS A 370 -39.76 -8.24 -19.19
N ILE A 371 -38.77 -7.53 -18.62
CA ILE A 371 -37.35 -7.85 -18.83
C ILE A 371 -37.01 -9.23 -18.26
N LYS A 372 -37.57 -9.58 -17.09
CA LYS A 372 -37.37 -10.89 -16.47
C LYS A 372 -37.90 -12.03 -17.35
N GLU A 373 -39.10 -11.85 -17.92
CA GLU A 373 -39.68 -12.83 -18.85
C GLU A 373 -38.84 -13.02 -20.12
N THR A 374 -38.22 -11.95 -20.65
CA THR A 374 -37.31 -12.06 -21.80
C THR A 374 -36.03 -12.79 -21.43
N LEU A 375 -35.45 -12.47 -20.26
CA LEU A 375 -34.20 -13.08 -19.79
C LEU A 375 -34.38 -14.58 -19.50
N ASP A 376 -35.50 -14.97 -18.91
CA ASP A 376 -35.81 -16.38 -18.63
C ASP A 376 -35.96 -17.18 -19.95
N LYS A 377 -36.52 -16.58 -21.01
CA LYS A 377 -36.61 -17.19 -22.36
C LYS A 377 -35.24 -17.37 -23.03
N GLU A 378 -34.36 -16.38 -22.94
CA GLU A 378 -32.99 -16.48 -23.46
C GLU A 378 -32.20 -17.55 -22.69
N THR A 379 -32.34 -17.58 -21.37
CA THR A 379 -31.64 -18.56 -20.52
C THR A 379 -32.09 -20.00 -20.83
N LEU A 380 -33.39 -20.21 -21.03
CA LEU A 380 -33.92 -21.52 -21.43
C LEU A 380 -33.40 -21.97 -22.80
N THR A 381 -33.29 -21.04 -23.75
CA THR A 381 -32.74 -21.32 -25.09
C THR A 381 -31.25 -21.70 -25.00
N TYR A 382 -30.48 -20.97 -24.19
CA TYR A 382 -29.07 -21.27 -23.97
C TYR A 382 -28.85 -22.63 -23.31
N GLN A 383 -29.65 -22.99 -22.31
CA GLN A 383 -29.58 -24.32 -21.67
C GLN A 383 -29.88 -25.46 -22.64
N LYS A 384 -30.86 -25.28 -23.53
CA LYS A 384 -31.19 -26.27 -24.57
C LYS A 384 -30.01 -26.50 -25.53
N ASN A 385 -29.34 -25.43 -25.96
CA ASN A 385 -28.18 -25.52 -26.84
C ASN A 385 -26.99 -26.24 -26.17
N ILE A 386 -26.75 -26.03 -24.87
CA ILE A 386 -25.70 -26.75 -24.14
C ILE A 386 -26.00 -28.26 -24.08
N GLN A 387 -27.25 -28.65 -23.84
CA GLN A 387 -27.64 -30.06 -23.82
C GLN A 387 -27.44 -30.73 -25.18
N GLU A 388 -27.72 -30.03 -26.29
CA GLU A 388 -27.47 -30.55 -27.64
C GLU A 388 -25.98 -30.74 -27.92
N ILE A 389 -25.13 -29.80 -27.49
CA ILE A 389 -23.66 -29.93 -27.61
C ILE A 389 -23.14 -31.12 -26.80
N GLN A 390 -23.66 -31.34 -25.59
CA GLN A 390 -23.26 -32.48 -24.75
C GLN A 390 -23.65 -33.82 -25.39
N LYS A 391 -24.88 -33.92 -25.94
CA LYS A 391 -25.32 -35.12 -26.68
C LYS A 391 -24.45 -35.40 -27.91
N ALA A 392 -24.08 -34.36 -28.66
CA ALA A 392 -23.19 -34.51 -29.82
C ALA A 392 -21.79 -34.99 -29.41
N LYS A 393 -21.27 -34.56 -28.25
CA LYS A 393 -19.99 -35.04 -27.72
C LYS A 393 -20.03 -36.50 -27.30
N SER A 394 -21.08 -36.94 -26.58
CA SER A 394 -21.20 -38.33 -26.17
C SER A 394 -21.34 -39.28 -27.36
N THR A 395 -22.06 -38.89 -28.41
CA THR A 395 -22.17 -39.70 -29.64
C THR A 395 -20.84 -39.81 -30.37
N LYS A 396 -19.99 -38.77 -30.33
CA LYS A 396 -18.66 -38.82 -30.93
C LYS A 396 -17.71 -39.73 -30.14
N GLU A 397 -17.76 -39.66 -28.81
CA GLU A 397 -16.95 -40.51 -27.93
C GLU A 397 -17.31 -41.99 -28.08
N GLU A 398 -18.60 -42.31 -28.23
CA GLU A 398 -19.08 -43.68 -28.49
C GLU A 398 -18.65 -44.21 -29.87
N LEU A 399 -18.55 -43.34 -30.87
CA LEU A 399 -18.03 -43.68 -32.20
C LEU A 399 -16.52 -43.96 -32.17
N ASP A 400 -15.75 -43.19 -31.40
CA ASP A 400 -14.31 -43.35 -31.26
C ASP A 400 -13.93 -44.62 -30.47
N THR A 401 -14.76 -45.07 -29.51
CA THR A 401 -14.54 -46.34 -28.79
C THR A 401 -14.79 -47.61 -29.61
N ASN A 402 -15.52 -47.53 -30.73
CA ASN A 402 -15.82 -48.70 -31.58
C ASN A 402 -14.84 -48.88 -32.76
N ILE A 403 -13.86 -47.99 -32.92
CA ILE A 403 -12.83 -48.07 -33.98
C ILE A 403 -11.45 -48.26 -33.36
N THR A 404 -11.19 -49.38 -32.68
CA THR A 404 -9.87 -50.06 -32.70
C THR A 404 -9.93 -51.44 -32.03
N PRO A 405 -9.54 -52.49 -32.77
CA PRO A 405 -8.38 -53.27 -32.31
C PRO A 405 -7.50 -53.67 -33.50
N ALA A 406 -6.58 -52.80 -33.91
CA ALA A 406 -5.48 -53.18 -34.81
C ALA A 406 -4.48 -52.02 -34.97
N LYS A 407 -3.70 -51.71 -33.93
CA LYS A 407 -2.44 -50.95 -34.06
C LYS A 407 -1.62 -50.97 -32.77
N GLU A 408 -1.54 -52.12 -32.14
CA GLU A 408 -0.56 -52.40 -31.08
C GLU A 408 0.54 -53.26 -31.71
N LYS A 409 1.56 -52.61 -32.30
CA LYS A 409 2.88 -53.21 -32.62
C LYS A 409 3.88 -52.26 -33.31
N VAL A 410 3.89 -50.95 -33.04
CA VAL A 410 5.02 -50.10 -33.47
C VAL A 410 5.19 -48.90 -32.53
N ASN A 411 5.63 -49.10 -31.28
CA ASN A 411 6.28 -48.00 -30.55
C ASN A 411 7.24 -48.37 -29.41
N ASP A 412 7.72 -49.61 -29.33
CA ASP A 412 8.71 -50.05 -28.32
C ASP A 412 10.18 -49.76 -28.69
N ARG A 413 10.48 -48.67 -29.41
CA ARG A 413 11.87 -48.36 -29.79
C ARG A 413 12.32 -46.92 -29.64
N LYS A 414 11.59 -46.07 -28.91
CA LYS A 414 11.97 -44.66 -28.72
C LYS A 414 11.90 -44.13 -27.29
N GLN A 415 12.03 -45.01 -26.30
CA GLN A 415 12.12 -44.64 -24.88
C GLN A 415 13.27 -45.37 -24.17
N THR A 416 14.48 -45.27 -24.71
CA THR A 416 15.75 -45.58 -23.99
C THR A 416 16.90 -44.79 -24.63
N ALA A 417 16.86 -43.46 -24.59
CA ALA A 417 17.99 -42.59 -24.99
C ALA A 417 17.86 -41.15 -24.44
N ALA A 418 17.31 -40.98 -23.24
CA ALA A 418 17.21 -39.69 -22.55
C ALA A 418 17.76 -39.77 -21.13
N GLU A 419 18.84 -40.54 -20.93
CA GLU A 419 19.61 -40.58 -19.70
C GLU A 419 21.02 -40.02 -19.96
N ASP A 420 21.42 -39.11 -19.06
CA ASP A 420 22.77 -38.62 -18.79
C ASP A 420 23.36 -37.62 -19.79
N SER A 421 22.93 -36.35 -19.72
CA SER A 421 23.61 -35.25 -20.41
C SER A 421 24.97 -34.89 -19.79
N GLY A 422 25.37 -35.47 -18.65
CA GLY A 422 26.75 -35.43 -18.14
C GLY A 422 27.32 -34.05 -17.72
N TRP A 423 26.52 -32.98 -17.73
CA TRP A 423 27.00 -31.63 -17.43
C TRP A 423 27.40 -31.47 -15.96
N MET A 424 28.55 -30.83 -15.75
CA MET A 424 29.17 -30.60 -14.45
C MET A 424 29.05 -29.12 -14.07
N ARG A 425 28.74 -28.77 -12.81
CA ARG A 425 28.61 -27.37 -12.34
C ARG A 425 29.56 -27.09 -11.17
N CYS A 426 30.23 -25.96 -11.22
CA CYS A 426 31.02 -25.45 -10.09
C CYS A 426 30.08 -24.83 -9.05
N GLU A 427 30.15 -25.23 -7.77
CA GLU A 427 29.30 -24.63 -6.73
C GLU A 427 29.69 -23.19 -6.37
N ILE A 428 30.93 -22.79 -6.65
CA ILE A 428 31.46 -21.47 -6.30
C ILE A 428 31.10 -20.44 -7.36
N CYS A 429 31.51 -20.66 -8.61
CA CYS A 429 31.26 -19.72 -9.70
C CYS A 429 29.99 -20.02 -10.51
N ASN A 430 29.32 -21.15 -10.25
CA ASN A 430 28.07 -21.57 -10.87
C ASN A 430 28.11 -21.74 -12.40
N ARG A 431 29.31 -21.86 -12.99
CA ARG A 431 29.49 -22.16 -14.41
C ARG A 431 29.31 -23.65 -14.68
N GLU A 432 28.76 -23.93 -15.86
CA GLU A 432 28.53 -25.29 -16.36
C GLU A 432 29.65 -25.68 -17.32
N PHE A 433 30.06 -26.94 -17.25
CA PHE A 433 31.15 -27.51 -18.00
C PHE A 433 30.72 -28.83 -18.62
N GLU A 434 31.30 -29.13 -19.78
CA GLU A 434 31.09 -30.40 -20.47
C GLU A 434 31.60 -31.59 -19.62
N PRO A 435 31.00 -32.78 -19.76
CA PRO A 435 31.46 -33.99 -19.10
C PRO A 435 32.95 -34.24 -19.38
N GLY A 436 33.74 -34.41 -18.32
CA GLY A 436 35.19 -34.64 -18.39
C GLY A 436 36.03 -33.70 -17.52
N TYR A 437 35.48 -32.54 -17.13
CA TYR A 437 36.11 -31.68 -16.14
C TYR A 437 35.76 -32.16 -14.72
N LEU A 438 36.78 -32.53 -13.94
CA LEU A 438 36.62 -32.87 -12.52
C LEU A 438 36.71 -31.64 -11.61
N ARG A 439 37.39 -30.58 -12.07
CA ARG A 439 37.60 -29.33 -11.31
C ARG A 439 37.38 -28.11 -12.20
N CYS A 440 36.91 -27.03 -11.58
CA CYS A 440 36.69 -25.75 -12.22
C CYS A 440 38.04 -25.13 -12.65
N PRO A 441 38.23 -24.79 -13.94
CA PRO A 441 39.47 -24.18 -14.42
C PRO A 441 39.70 -22.75 -13.89
N TYR A 442 38.68 -22.12 -13.30
CA TYR A 442 38.78 -20.75 -12.79
C TYR A 442 39.12 -20.65 -11.30
N ASP A 443 38.68 -21.62 -10.49
CA ASP A 443 38.82 -21.55 -9.02
C ASP A 443 39.34 -22.86 -8.38
N GLY A 444 39.52 -23.93 -9.18
CA GLY A 444 40.07 -25.21 -8.72
C GLY A 444 39.14 -26.08 -7.88
N SER A 445 37.89 -25.65 -7.64
CA SER A 445 36.89 -26.42 -6.88
C SER A 445 36.35 -27.61 -7.69
N GLU A 446 35.93 -28.66 -6.99
CA GLU A 446 35.39 -29.87 -7.60
C GLU A 446 34.02 -29.59 -8.22
N LEU A 447 33.82 -30.05 -9.46
CA LEU A 447 32.56 -29.87 -10.17
C LEU A 447 31.59 -31.00 -9.78
N LYS A 448 30.31 -30.67 -9.58
CA LYS A 448 29.26 -31.66 -9.28
C LYS A 448 28.38 -31.92 -10.49
N ARG A 449 27.95 -33.18 -10.69
CA ARG A 449 26.94 -33.50 -11.70
C ARG A 449 25.63 -32.81 -11.36
N ILE A 450 25.04 -32.16 -12.35
CA ILE A 450 23.72 -31.56 -12.20
C ILE A 450 22.68 -32.68 -12.32
N GLY A 451 22.12 -33.12 -11.19
CA GLY A 451 20.99 -34.05 -11.19
C GLY A 451 19.70 -33.35 -11.64
N GLU A 452 18.75 -34.10 -12.20
CA GLU A 452 17.47 -33.58 -12.69
C GLU A 452 16.64 -32.87 -11.59
N ALA A 453 16.88 -33.20 -10.32
CA ALA A 453 16.29 -32.52 -9.17
C ALA A 453 16.81 -31.08 -8.95
N ASP A 454 18.05 -30.77 -9.33
CA ASP A 454 18.63 -29.43 -9.18
C ASP A 454 18.21 -28.46 -10.28
N TYR A 455 17.67 -28.97 -11.39
CA TYR A 455 17.19 -28.15 -12.50
C TYR A 455 15.92 -27.36 -12.13
N LYS A 456 15.10 -27.85 -11.19
CA LYS A 456 13.85 -27.19 -10.79
C LYS A 456 14.01 -26.05 -9.77
N VAL A 457 15.17 -25.91 -9.11
CA VAL A 457 15.42 -24.84 -8.11
C VAL A 457 15.96 -23.54 -8.75
N SER A 458 16.35 -23.56 -10.03
CA SER A 458 17.12 -22.45 -10.63
C SER A 458 16.30 -21.37 -11.37
N ARG A 459 14.96 -21.37 -11.29
CA ARG A 459 14.13 -20.29 -11.90
C ARG A 459 13.84 -19.11 -10.98
N GLY A 460 14.31 -19.13 -9.72
CA GLY A 460 14.03 -18.10 -8.70
C GLY A 460 15.24 -17.29 -8.24
N GLY A 461 16.30 -17.15 -9.04
CA GLY A 461 17.48 -16.36 -8.66
C GLY A 461 17.17 -14.86 -8.55
N LEU A 462 17.69 -14.21 -7.51
CA LEU A 462 17.69 -12.75 -7.37
C LEU A 462 18.94 -12.16 -8.02
N VAL A 463 18.87 -10.95 -8.58
CA VAL A 463 19.95 -10.27 -9.32
C VAL A 463 20.15 -8.89 -8.74
N CYS A 464 21.41 -8.48 -8.59
CA CYS A 464 21.72 -7.10 -8.21
C CYS A 464 21.48 -6.17 -9.42
N PRO A 465 20.61 -5.15 -9.31
CA PRO A 465 20.37 -4.23 -10.43
C PRO A 465 21.60 -3.39 -10.79
N VAL A 466 22.55 -3.23 -9.87
CA VAL A 466 23.77 -2.42 -10.04
C VAL A 466 24.89 -3.25 -10.69
N CYS A 467 25.42 -4.26 -9.99
CA CYS A 467 26.55 -5.06 -10.50
C CYS A 467 26.16 -6.23 -11.40
N ARG A 468 24.85 -6.49 -11.59
CA ARG A 468 24.29 -7.55 -12.45
C ARG A 468 24.65 -8.99 -12.05
N ARG A 469 25.15 -9.20 -10.83
CA ARG A 469 25.43 -10.55 -10.29
C ARG A 469 24.15 -11.23 -9.81
N GLY A 470 24.04 -12.53 -10.07
CA GLY A 470 22.94 -13.38 -9.57
C GLY A 470 23.25 -14.02 -8.22
N PHE A 471 22.24 -14.22 -7.40
CA PHE A 471 22.32 -14.76 -6.04
C PHE A 471 21.18 -15.76 -5.78
N ARG A 472 21.39 -16.68 -4.83
CA ARG A 472 20.37 -17.62 -4.37
C ARG A 472 19.30 -16.88 -3.54
N GLY A 473 18.06 -17.39 -3.54
CA GLY A 473 16.90 -16.74 -2.93
C GLY A 473 16.95 -16.50 -1.41
N SER A 474 17.98 -16.99 -0.71
CA SER A 474 18.21 -16.68 0.72
C SER A 474 18.91 -15.34 0.96
N ILE A 475 19.52 -14.73 -0.06
CA ILE A 475 20.21 -13.43 0.05
C ILE A 475 19.31 -12.37 -0.60
N THR A 476 18.91 -11.35 0.15
CA THR A 476 17.99 -10.29 -0.33
C THR A 476 18.69 -8.96 -0.60
N VAL A 477 19.96 -8.81 -0.20
CA VAL A 477 20.78 -7.59 -0.37
C VAL A 477 22.14 -7.95 -0.98
N CYS A 478 22.57 -7.23 -2.01
CA CYS A 478 23.87 -7.42 -2.65
C CYS A 478 24.99 -7.14 -1.63
N PRO A 479 25.89 -8.10 -1.36
CA PRO A 479 26.99 -7.88 -0.41
C PRO A 479 27.99 -6.82 -0.91
N PHE A 480 28.06 -6.59 -2.23
CA PHE A 480 28.96 -5.64 -2.86
C PHE A 480 28.38 -4.21 -2.89
N ASP A 481 27.18 -4.04 -3.43
CA ASP A 481 26.60 -2.71 -3.67
C ASP A 481 25.64 -2.25 -2.56
N LYS A 482 25.32 -3.12 -1.60
CA LYS A 482 24.36 -2.87 -0.51
C LYS A 482 22.95 -2.48 -1.00
N VAL A 483 22.56 -2.90 -2.21
CA VAL A 483 21.22 -2.71 -2.77
C VAL A 483 20.39 -3.98 -2.70
N HIS A 484 19.06 -3.86 -2.62
CA HIS A 484 18.17 -5.01 -2.68
C HIS A 484 18.27 -5.74 -4.02
N LEU A 485 18.31 -7.07 -3.94
CA LEU A 485 18.33 -7.93 -5.10
C LEU A 485 16.91 -8.11 -5.62
N VAL A 486 16.75 -8.11 -6.94
CA VAL A 486 15.43 -8.22 -7.61
C VAL A 486 15.33 -9.55 -8.36
N PRO A 487 14.14 -10.16 -8.50
CA PRO A 487 13.98 -11.36 -9.32
C PRO A 487 14.50 -11.17 -10.74
N TYR A 488 15.12 -12.19 -11.34
CA TYR A 488 15.67 -12.10 -12.70
C TYR A 488 14.62 -11.63 -13.74
N SER A 489 13.35 -12.03 -13.60
CA SER A 489 12.26 -11.56 -14.45
C SER A 489 12.11 -10.04 -14.42
N VAL A 490 12.12 -9.43 -13.24
CA VAL A 490 12.05 -7.98 -13.03
C VAL A 490 13.31 -7.29 -13.54
N PHE A 491 14.49 -7.87 -13.27
CA PHE A 491 15.75 -7.33 -13.78
C PHE A 491 15.80 -7.31 -15.32
N LYS A 492 15.27 -8.35 -15.98
CA LYS A 492 15.20 -8.43 -17.44
C LYS A 492 14.36 -7.29 -18.03
N GLU A 493 13.23 -6.96 -17.41
CA GLU A 493 12.38 -5.84 -17.83
C GLU A 493 13.11 -4.49 -17.69
N ILE A 494 13.80 -4.26 -16.57
CA ILE A 494 14.59 -3.04 -16.31
C ILE A 494 15.71 -2.88 -17.37
N VAL A 495 16.45 -3.94 -17.67
CA VAL A 495 17.55 -3.89 -18.65
C VAL A 495 17.03 -3.73 -20.07
N THR A 496 15.86 -4.28 -20.41
CA THR A 496 15.24 -4.05 -21.72
C THR A 496 14.78 -2.61 -21.90
N ASP A 497 14.28 -1.96 -20.85
CA ASP A 497 13.88 -0.55 -20.91
C ASP A 497 15.10 0.38 -21.01
N ASP A 498 16.18 0.12 -20.28
CA ASP A 498 17.44 0.87 -20.41
C ASP A 498 18.04 0.79 -21.82
N ASN A 499 17.93 -0.38 -22.47
CA ASN A 499 18.37 -0.56 -23.85
C ASN A 499 17.41 0.07 -24.87
N ARG A 500 16.14 0.27 -24.52
CA ARG A 500 15.14 0.95 -25.35
C ARG A 500 15.27 2.48 -25.24
N ALA A 501 15.59 3.00 -24.06
CA ALA A 501 15.93 4.39 -23.82
C ALA A 501 17.22 4.78 -24.57
N LYS A 502 18.26 3.94 -24.53
CA LYS A 502 19.53 4.17 -25.25
C LYS A 502 19.46 4.20 -26.79
N LYS A 503 18.29 4.00 -27.41
CA LYS A 503 18.14 4.00 -28.88
C LYS A 503 17.34 5.17 -29.46
N GLN A 504 16.83 6.09 -28.66
CA GLN A 504 16.16 7.28 -29.21
C GLN A 504 17.18 8.35 -29.59
N THR A 505 17.67 8.27 -30.83
CA THR A 505 18.45 9.35 -31.44
C THR A 505 17.55 10.54 -31.74
N LYS A 506 17.95 11.74 -31.33
CA LYS A 506 17.30 12.99 -31.74
C LYS A 506 18.01 13.54 -32.98
N VAL A 507 17.32 14.32 -33.80
CA VAL A 507 17.87 14.97 -34.99
C VAL A 507 17.61 16.48 -34.92
N CYS A 508 18.59 17.28 -35.36
CA CYS A 508 18.36 18.70 -35.57
C CYS A 508 17.49 18.90 -36.82
N PRO A 509 16.32 19.55 -36.74
CA PRO A 509 15.47 19.77 -37.91
C PRO A 509 16.09 20.74 -38.94
N VAL A 510 17.09 21.53 -38.52
CA VAL A 510 17.74 22.52 -39.38
C VAL A 510 18.93 21.91 -40.13
N CYS A 511 19.84 21.23 -39.43
CA CYS A 511 21.07 20.71 -40.03
C CYS A 511 21.08 19.20 -40.29
N GLY A 512 20.08 18.45 -39.80
CA GLY A 512 19.95 17.00 -40.02
C GLY A 512 20.90 16.12 -39.21
N GLU A 513 21.75 16.70 -38.36
CA GLU A 513 22.70 15.96 -37.55
C GLU A 513 22.02 15.25 -36.38
N LYS A 514 22.49 14.03 -36.09
CA LYS A 514 21.91 13.15 -35.07
C LYS A 514 22.69 13.27 -33.77
N TYR A 515 21.96 13.28 -32.66
CA TYR A 515 22.47 13.49 -31.32
C TYR A 515 21.95 12.43 -30.36
N GLU A 516 22.72 12.16 -29.30
CA GLU A 516 22.29 11.31 -28.19
C GLU A 516 21.14 11.98 -27.41
N GLU A 517 20.27 11.20 -26.78
CA GLU A 517 19.07 11.69 -26.08
C GLU A 517 19.35 12.79 -25.03
N LYS A 518 20.55 12.76 -24.41
CA LYS A 518 20.96 13.70 -23.38
C LYS A 518 21.12 15.14 -23.88
N GLU A 519 21.30 15.33 -25.19
CA GLU A 519 21.41 16.66 -25.76
C GLU A 519 20.02 17.23 -26.06
N LEU A 520 19.80 18.48 -25.62
CA LEU A 520 18.54 19.20 -25.81
C LEU A 520 18.57 20.13 -27.03
N PHE A 521 19.76 20.56 -27.42
CA PHE A 521 19.99 21.56 -28.47
C PHE A 521 21.16 21.16 -29.37
N CYS A 522 21.09 21.54 -30.65
CA CYS A 522 22.13 21.33 -31.64
C CYS A 522 23.37 22.18 -31.32
N GLY A 523 24.54 21.55 -31.25
CA GLY A 523 25.80 22.26 -30.99
C GLY A 523 26.22 23.23 -32.09
N LYS A 524 25.67 23.11 -33.31
CA LYS A 524 26.00 23.98 -34.44
C LYS A 524 25.13 25.23 -34.54
N ASP A 525 23.83 25.08 -34.34
CA ASP A 525 22.83 26.13 -34.62
C ASP A 525 21.96 26.51 -33.41
N GLY A 526 22.09 25.79 -32.28
CA GLY A 526 21.32 26.05 -31.06
C GLY A 526 19.85 25.62 -31.13
N THR A 527 19.39 25.02 -32.24
CA THR A 527 18.00 24.57 -32.41
C THR A 527 17.68 23.40 -31.50
N LYS A 528 16.47 23.38 -30.93
CA LYS A 528 15.99 22.26 -30.11
C LYS A 528 15.92 20.98 -30.95
N LEU A 529 16.45 19.90 -30.41
CA LEU A 529 16.51 18.60 -31.11
C LEU A 529 15.17 17.87 -31.01
N GLU A 530 14.74 17.22 -32.10
CA GLU A 530 13.48 16.47 -32.18
C GLU A 530 13.74 14.96 -32.30
N PRO A 531 12.87 14.10 -31.74
CA PRO A 531 13.00 12.66 -31.89
C PRO A 531 12.84 12.25 -33.36
N VAL A 532 13.70 11.34 -33.85
CA VAL A 532 13.53 10.75 -35.19
C VAL A 532 12.27 9.88 -35.17
N GLN A 533 11.26 10.25 -35.97
CA GLN A 533 10.02 9.48 -36.13
C GLN A 533 10.22 8.18 -36.90
#